data_AF-A0A959B9C8-F1
#
_entry.id   AF-A0A959B9C8-F1
#
_cell.length_a   1.000
_cell.length_b   1.000
_cell.length_c   1.000
_cell.angle_alpha   90.00
_cell.angle_beta   90.00
_cell.angle_gamma   90.00
#
_symmetry.space_group_name_H-M   'P 1'
#
loop_
_entity.id
_entity.type
_entity.pdbx_description
1 polymer ?
#
loop_
_entity_poly.entity_id
_entity_poly.type
_entity_poly.pdbx_seq_one_letter_code
_entity_poly.pdbx_strand_id
1 'polypeptide(L)'
;MKNLKSKISLFAKLSFTAFILFAINTGLNAQEKPEIRKESNKQYEQGVPMGSILKHAQDELPAGMEYCRCTSSIVQNGNFSDGPATGGNITSPSSVPGWNKGTNTPQYQPGMGYMTPGFIYLWGNQVVSESVWQKVYFEEGKRYKGCFAFKYVYSHPANPSKHIRFKLLASKSQTLNTPQCPGETCTLITTSQTIVENDGWQLHFFENWIPDEDYYFLFITPENDETINGAEYISHGFIDDLCIEEDPYKTCEELLEYADFSLASSSIDGNIITSLVFEPDYPAPYGVSHWWQIYEAQNCAENDFTVLNEYSQDTPLREVSGDATFIVESPNPNFPDNDIMVNQCYIVKHGLYYWDGHGCKWIEKRAKLRVSFSVNQRNGAVQFSLQKSNRD
;
A
#
# COMPACT_ATOMS: atom_id res chain seq x y z
N MET A 1 67.52 53.71 7.24
CA MET A 1 67.87 52.44 6.56
C MET A 1 68.42 51.46 7.58
N LYS A 2 68.01 50.19 7.45
CA LYS A 2 68.32 48.98 8.25
C LYS A 2 67.19 48.50 9.18
N ASN A 3 66.92 47.21 9.01
CA ASN A 3 66.14 46.26 9.84
C ASN A 3 64.63 46.16 9.64
N LEU A 4 64.24 45.64 8.47
CA LEU A 4 63.01 44.86 8.28
C LEU A 4 63.36 43.56 7.54
N LYS A 5 63.69 42.49 8.27
CA LYS A 5 63.78 41.09 7.79
C LYS A 5 64.17 40.17 8.96
N SER A 6 63.17 39.66 9.68
CA SER A 6 63.22 38.41 10.49
C SER A 6 62.00 38.38 11.40
N LYS A 7 60.88 37.81 10.93
CA LYS A 7 59.74 37.30 11.73
C LYS A 7 58.64 36.68 10.84
N ILE A 8 59.04 35.78 9.95
CA ILE A 8 58.12 34.83 9.29
C ILE A 8 58.85 33.48 9.22
N SER A 9 58.84 32.72 10.32
CA SER A 9 59.19 31.29 10.37
C SER A 9 59.02 30.74 11.80
N LEU A 10 57.85 30.91 12.42
CA LEU A 10 57.59 30.26 13.72
C LEU A 10 56.11 30.05 14.05
N PHE A 11 55.24 29.87 13.04
CA PHE A 11 53.81 29.55 13.25
C PHE A 11 53.28 28.42 12.36
N ALA A 12 54.17 27.61 11.76
CA ALA A 12 53.80 26.49 10.87
C ALA A 12 54.27 25.11 11.37
N LYS A 13 54.57 24.95 12.67
CA LYS A 13 55.05 23.67 13.24
C LYS A 13 54.38 23.24 14.56
N LEU A 14 53.18 23.73 14.85
CA LEU A 14 52.47 23.43 16.11
C LEU A 14 51.00 23.00 15.95
N SER A 15 50.62 22.44 14.79
CA SER A 15 49.25 21.92 14.58
C SER A 15 49.18 20.55 13.90
N PHE A 16 50.27 19.78 13.89
CA PHE A 16 50.28 18.44 13.26
C PHE A 16 50.61 17.27 14.22
N THR A 17 50.67 17.53 15.54
CA THR A 17 51.06 16.53 16.54
C THR A 17 49.99 16.31 17.63
N ALA A 18 48.76 16.78 17.40
CA ALA A 18 47.62 16.54 18.31
C ALA A 18 46.49 15.69 17.70
N PHE A 19 46.66 15.18 16.48
CA PHE A 19 45.63 14.38 15.78
C PHE A 19 46.00 12.90 15.58
N ILE A 20 47.14 12.44 16.11
CA ILE A 20 47.64 11.06 15.95
C ILE A 20 47.54 10.25 17.28
N LEU A 21 46.85 10.78 18.31
CA LEU A 21 46.72 10.08 19.61
C LEU A 21 45.28 9.84 20.09
N PHE A 22 44.32 9.76 19.17
CA PHE A 22 42.95 9.33 19.50
C PHE A 22 42.39 8.22 18.58
N ALA A 23 43.24 7.59 17.77
CA ALA A 23 42.86 6.48 16.87
C ALA A 23 43.57 5.16 17.23
N ILE A 24 43.93 4.96 18.49
CA ILE A 24 44.49 3.69 19.00
C ILE A 24 43.82 3.37 20.34
N ASN A 25 42.50 3.16 20.36
CA ASN A 25 41.86 2.38 21.41
C ASN A 25 40.42 1.98 21.05
N THR A 26 40.26 1.10 20.08
CA THR A 26 39.14 0.14 19.99
C THR A 26 39.52 -0.89 18.93
N GLY A 27 40.19 -1.95 19.38
CA GLY A 27 40.50 -3.10 18.55
C GLY A 27 39.23 -3.88 18.25
N LEU A 28 38.89 -4.01 16.96
CA LEU A 28 38.08 -5.10 16.44
C LEU A 28 38.77 -5.63 15.19
N ASN A 29 39.38 -6.80 15.34
CA ASN A 29 39.90 -7.62 14.25
C ASN A 29 38.74 -8.15 13.42
N ALA A 30 38.59 -7.67 12.19
CA ALA A 30 37.83 -8.36 11.16
C ALA A 30 38.82 -9.12 10.27
N GLN A 31 39.02 -10.40 10.58
CA GLN A 31 39.69 -11.34 9.69
C GLN A 31 38.62 -11.88 8.74
N GLU A 32 38.63 -11.42 7.49
CA GLU A 32 37.71 -11.92 6.45
C GLU A 32 37.92 -13.42 6.22
N LYS A 33 36.86 -14.20 6.49
CA LYS A 33 36.79 -15.63 6.21
C LYS A 33 36.11 -15.82 4.83
N PRO A 34 36.74 -16.44 3.84
CA PRO A 34 36.22 -16.53 2.46
C PRO A 34 35.16 -17.63 2.26
N GLU A 35 34.37 -18.00 3.29
CA GLU A 35 33.41 -19.10 3.21
C GLU A 35 31.97 -18.68 2.87
N ILE A 36 31.60 -17.40 2.97
CA ILE A 36 30.20 -16.96 2.78
C ILE A 36 29.77 -16.94 1.30
N ARG A 37 30.72 -16.89 0.35
CA ARG A 37 30.40 -16.82 -1.09
C ARG A 37 29.94 -18.15 -1.70
N LYS A 38 29.93 -19.26 -0.95
CA LYS A 38 29.45 -20.57 -1.42
C LYS A 38 28.03 -20.93 -0.97
N GLU A 39 27.47 -20.27 0.04
CA GLU A 39 26.11 -20.57 0.50
C GLU A 39 25.03 -19.77 -0.24
N SER A 40 25.32 -18.55 -0.71
CA SER A 40 24.36 -17.76 -1.50
C SER A 40 23.99 -18.42 -2.84
N ASN A 41 24.89 -19.23 -3.40
CA ASN A 41 24.65 -19.93 -4.66
C ASN A 41 23.92 -21.27 -4.47
N LYS A 42 23.69 -21.73 -3.24
CA LYS A 42 22.92 -22.96 -2.96
C LYS A 42 21.43 -22.71 -2.77
N GLN A 43 21.01 -21.50 -2.40
CA GLN A 43 19.60 -21.15 -2.22
C GLN A 43 18.86 -20.87 -3.53
N TYR A 44 19.58 -20.60 -4.63
CA TYR A 44 18.96 -20.38 -5.95
C TYR A 44 18.44 -21.68 -6.59
N GLU A 45 18.88 -22.85 -6.12
CA GLU A 45 18.42 -24.16 -6.61
C GLU A 45 17.23 -24.73 -5.81
N GLN A 46 16.76 -24.06 -4.76
CA GLN A 46 15.71 -24.57 -3.87
C GLN A 46 14.42 -23.73 -3.91
N GLY A 47 13.94 -23.30 -5.08
CA GLY A 47 12.54 -22.92 -5.31
C GLY A 47 11.85 -22.08 -4.22
N VAL A 48 12.58 -21.18 -3.55
CA VAL A 48 12.04 -20.45 -2.41
C VAL A 48 11.13 -19.35 -2.96
N PRO A 49 9.85 -19.27 -2.54
CA PRO A 49 8.93 -18.25 -3.03
C PRO A 49 9.47 -16.85 -2.70
N MET A 50 9.37 -15.94 -3.67
CA MET A 50 9.95 -14.59 -3.64
C MET A 50 9.56 -13.77 -2.39
N GLY A 51 8.46 -14.13 -1.72
CA GLY A 51 8.02 -13.53 -0.46
C GLY A 51 8.93 -13.75 0.75
N SER A 52 9.83 -14.74 0.76
CA SER A 52 10.71 -14.97 1.93
C SER A 52 11.95 -14.07 1.94
N ILE A 53 12.40 -13.57 0.78
CA ILE A 53 13.60 -12.74 0.66
C ILE A 53 13.31 -11.31 1.16
N LEU A 54 12.09 -10.81 0.96
CA LEU A 54 11.62 -9.53 1.52
C LEU A 54 11.56 -9.53 3.06
N LYS A 55 11.38 -10.70 3.67
CA LYS A 55 11.26 -10.84 5.13
C LYS A 55 12.60 -10.70 5.86
N HIS A 56 13.71 -11.13 5.26
CA HIS A 56 15.04 -11.03 5.90
C HIS A 56 15.63 -9.62 5.95
N ALA A 57 15.15 -8.68 5.12
CA ALA A 57 15.55 -7.27 5.22
C ALA A 57 14.71 -6.48 6.26
N GLN A 58 13.70 -7.10 6.89
CA GLN A 58 12.88 -6.47 7.93
C GLN A 58 13.50 -6.55 9.34
N ASP A 59 14.43 -7.47 9.59
CA ASP A 59 14.90 -7.81 10.94
C ASP A 59 16.08 -6.97 11.47
N GLU A 60 16.64 -6.05 10.67
CA GLU A 60 17.77 -5.18 11.11
C GLU A 60 17.38 -3.72 11.42
N LEU A 61 16.10 -3.39 11.36
CA LEU A 61 15.64 -2.02 11.59
C LEU A 61 15.39 -1.76 13.09
N PRO A 62 15.69 -0.55 13.60
CA PRO A 62 15.37 -0.20 14.97
C PRO A 62 13.86 -0.41 15.22
N ALA A 63 13.54 -1.25 16.20
CA ALA A 63 12.16 -1.51 16.59
C ALA A 63 11.43 -0.20 16.91
N GLY A 64 10.27 0.02 16.28
CA GLY A 64 9.39 1.17 16.54
C GLY A 64 9.53 2.36 15.58
N MET A 65 10.36 2.27 14.54
CA MET A 65 10.32 3.25 13.44
C MET A 65 9.36 2.75 12.36
N GLU A 66 8.33 3.54 12.07
CA GLU A 66 7.44 3.30 10.94
C GLU A 66 8.17 3.72 9.64
N TYR A 67 7.94 3.04 8.52
CA TYR A 67 8.66 3.29 7.27
C TYR A 67 7.69 3.61 6.15
N CYS A 68 8.02 4.61 5.34
CA CYS A 68 7.35 4.75 4.06
C CYS A 68 7.84 3.66 3.10
N ARG A 69 7.00 2.68 2.79
CA ARG A 69 7.33 1.58 1.88
C ARG A 69 6.18 1.28 0.95
N CYS A 70 6.50 1.20 -0.34
CA CYS A 70 5.69 0.51 -1.33
C CYS A 70 6.43 -0.76 -1.73
N THR A 71 5.67 -1.78 -2.08
CA THR A 71 6.20 -2.99 -2.72
C THR A 71 6.70 -2.69 -4.13
N SER A 72 6.05 -1.76 -4.83
CA SER A 72 6.39 -1.38 -6.20
C SER A 72 6.08 0.10 -6.47
N SER A 73 7.02 0.97 -6.09
CA SER A 73 6.85 2.42 -6.31
C SER A 73 6.85 2.76 -7.80
N ILE A 74 5.84 3.52 -8.25
CA ILE A 74 5.81 4.16 -9.57
C ILE A 74 6.65 5.46 -9.60
N VAL A 75 7.05 5.96 -8.43
CA VAL A 75 7.94 7.12 -8.27
C VAL A 75 9.39 6.67 -8.34
N GLN A 76 10.17 7.28 -9.22
CA GLN A 76 11.60 7.04 -9.36
C GLN A 76 12.40 7.92 -8.38
N ASN A 77 13.43 7.36 -7.75
CA ASN A 77 14.34 8.09 -6.85
C ASN A 77 13.57 8.94 -5.81
N GLY A 78 12.53 8.35 -5.21
CA GLY A 78 11.66 9.03 -4.25
C GLY A 78 12.31 9.28 -2.88
N ASN A 79 13.36 8.52 -2.56
CA ASN A 79 14.26 8.71 -1.42
C ASN A 79 15.43 9.67 -1.69
N PHE A 80 15.49 10.22 -2.91
CA PHE A 80 16.49 11.17 -3.38
C PHE A 80 17.96 10.77 -3.18
N SER A 81 18.25 9.47 -3.01
CA SER A 81 19.61 8.97 -2.72
C SER A 81 20.57 9.12 -3.90
N ASP A 82 20.03 9.21 -5.12
CA ASP A 82 20.82 9.29 -6.35
C ASP A 82 21.13 10.74 -6.79
N GLY A 83 21.05 11.71 -5.86
CA GLY A 83 21.31 13.12 -6.14
C GLY A 83 22.81 13.51 -6.17
N PRO A 84 23.12 14.75 -6.60
CA PRO A 84 24.50 15.23 -6.70
C PRO A 84 25.14 15.48 -5.32
N ALA A 85 26.38 15.04 -5.13
CA ALA A 85 27.09 15.11 -3.84
C ALA A 85 27.22 16.52 -3.20
N THR A 86 27.06 17.60 -3.97
CA THR A 86 27.22 18.98 -3.48
C THR A 86 25.91 19.67 -3.10
N GLY A 87 24.75 19.08 -3.42
CA GLY A 87 23.48 19.80 -3.31
C GLY A 87 23.32 20.93 -4.33
N GLY A 88 22.21 21.65 -4.25
CA GLY A 88 21.96 22.87 -5.02
C GLY A 88 20.56 22.95 -5.61
N ASN A 89 20.33 24.01 -6.40
CA ASN A 89 19.05 24.21 -7.07
C ASN A 89 18.77 23.10 -8.08
N ILE A 90 17.57 22.53 -8.01
CA ILE A 90 17.01 21.64 -9.01
C ILE A 90 16.66 22.48 -10.24
N THR A 91 17.05 22.00 -11.42
CA THR A 91 16.87 22.68 -12.70
C THR A 91 16.02 21.84 -13.65
N SER A 92 15.85 22.28 -14.89
CA SER A 92 15.19 21.51 -15.96
C SER A 92 16.03 21.67 -17.23
N PRO A 93 16.80 20.64 -17.65
CA PRO A 93 16.90 19.30 -17.07
C PRO A 93 17.61 19.29 -15.71
N SER A 94 17.22 18.38 -14.82
CA SER A 94 17.78 18.28 -13.47
C SER A 94 18.96 17.33 -13.33
N SER A 95 19.82 17.60 -12.35
CA SER A 95 20.87 16.69 -11.87
C SER A 95 20.39 15.68 -10.83
N VAL A 96 19.15 15.81 -10.34
CA VAL A 96 18.49 14.82 -9.46
C VAL A 96 17.71 13.88 -10.38
N PRO A 97 18.10 12.60 -10.50
CA PRO A 97 17.45 11.65 -11.40
C PRO A 97 15.93 11.59 -11.17
N GLY A 98 15.17 11.67 -12.26
CA GLY A 98 13.71 11.60 -12.24
C GLY A 98 12.98 12.87 -11.79
N TRP A 99 13.65 13.87 -11.22
CA TRP A 99 13.00 15.03 -10.60
C TRP A 99 13.42 16.33 -11.27
N ASN A 100 12.48 17.09 -11.81
CA ASN A 100 12.72 18.37 -12.45
C ASN A 100 12.16 19.53 -11.64
N LYS A 101 12.67 20.73 -11.94
CA LYS A 101 12.10 21.97 -11.41
C LYS A 101 10.69 22.20 -11.97
N GLY A 102 9.72 22.40 -11.07
CA GLY A 102 8.40 22.96 -11.39
C GLY A 102 8.44 24.48 -11.38
N THR A 103 8.53 25.09 -10.19
CA THR A 103 8.51 26.55 -9.99
C THR A 103 9.69 27.02 -9.15
N ASN A 104 10.09 28.29 -9.31
CA ASN A 104 11.07 28.97 -8.45
C ASN A 104 12.44 28.27 -8.35
N THR A 105 12.93 27.98 -7.14
CA THR A 105 14.31 27.54 -6.88
C THR A 105 14.41 26.35 -5.91
N PRO A 106 13.62 25.27 -6.11
CA PRO A 106 13.65 24.08 -5.28
C PRO A 106 15.07 23.55 -5.17
N GLN A 107 15.43 22.99 -4.02
CA GLN A 107 16.81 22.58 -3.76
C GLN A 107 16.90 21.11 -3.39
N TYR A 108 17.94 20.44 -3.89
CA TYR A 108 18.38 19.15 -3.39
C TYR A 108 19.48 19.36 -2.35
N GLN A 109 19.45 18.56 -1.28
CA GLN A 109 20.46 18.56 -0.23
C GLN A 109 20.98 17.12 -0.02
N PRO A 110 22.31 16.89 -0.02
CA PRO A 110 22.91 15.56 0.13
C PRO A 110 23.04 15.10 1.59
N GLY A 111 22.48 15.88 2.53
CA GLY A 111 22.54 15.57 3.96
C GLY A 111 21.68 14.36 4.32
N MET A 112 21.72 13.96 5.59
CA MET A 112 20.84 12.88 6.06
C MET A 112 19.38 13.30 5.94
N GLY A 113 18.64 12.59 5.08
CA GLY A 113 17.20 12.67 4.92
C GLY A 113 16.48 11.94 6.06
N TYR A 114 15.37 11.29 5.75
CA TYR A 114 14.62 10.48 6.71
C TYR A 114 15.36 9.18 7.01
N MET A 115 15.61 8.35 5.98
CA MET A 115 16.35 7.08 6.12
C MET A 115 17.66 7.04 5.35
N THR A 116 17.75 7.77 4.25
CA THR A 116 18.92 7.77 3.36
C THR A 116 19.47 9.18 3.18
N PRO A 117 20.75 9.34 2.76
CA PRO A 117 21.26 10.64 2.37
C PRO A 117 20.50 11.16 1.15
N GLY A 118 20.15 12.45 1.15
CA GLY A 118 19.34 13.07 0.11
C GLY A 118 17.98 13.52 0.62
N PHE A 119 17.55 14.72 0.26
CA PHE A 119 16.17 15.20 0.42
C PHE A 119 15.94 16.47 -0.42
N ILE A 120 14.67 16.84 -0.61
CA ILE A 120 14.31 18.10 -1.27
C ILE A 120 13.93 19.14 -0.22
N TYR A 121 14.48 20.34 -0.37
CA TYR A 121 14.11 21.53 0.38
C TYR A 121 13.25 22.45 -0.49
N LEU A 122 12.07 22.79 0.03
CA LEU A 122 11.08 23.63 -0.63
C LEU A 122 10.56 24.69 0.35
N TRP A 123 10.02 25.78 -0.20
CA TRP A 123 9.28 26.77 0.57
C TRP A 123 8.03 27.25 -0.15
N GLY A 124 7.07 27.76 0.62
CA GLY A 124 5.87 28.34 0.04
C GLY A 124 4.78 28.74 1.02
N ASN A 125 3.70 29.26 0.43
CA ASN A 125 2.42 29.59 1.02
C ASN A 125 1.28 29.38 0.01
N GLN A 126 0.08 29.88 0.29
CA GLN A 126 -1.08 29.67 -0.61
C GLN A 126 -0.96 30.39 -1.96
N VAL A 127 -0.11 31.42 -2.06
CA VAL A 127 0.01 32.28 -3.25
C VAL A 127 1.26 31.99 -4.06
N VAL A 128 2.39 31.77 -3.40
CA VAL A 128 3.69 31.51 -4.03
C VAL A 128 4.34 30.30 -3.37
N SER A 129 4.87 29.38 -4.18
CA SER A 129 5.58 28.21 -3.68
C SER A 129 6.59 27.69 -4.69
N GLU A 130 7.59 26.99 -4.19
CA GLU A 130 8.47 26.14 -5.00
C GLU A 130 7.81 24.81 -5.29
N SER A 131 8.21 24.18 -6.39
CA SER A 131 7.73 22.84 -6.69
C SER A 131 8.76 22.06 -7.50
N VAL A 132 8.69 20.75 -7.35
CA VAL A 132 9.38 19.78 -8.22
C VAL A 132 8.35 18.89 -8.87
N TRP A 133 8.71 18.31 -10.01
CA TRP A 133 7.86 17.34 -10.69
C TRP A 133 8.64 16.15 -11.24
N GLN A 134 7.92 15.05 -11.42
CA GLN A 134 8.37 13.85 -12.10
C GLN A 134 7.31 13.39 -13.09
N LYS A 135 7.73 12.78 -14.20
CA LYS A 135 6.80 12.10 -15.09
C LYS A 135 6.34 10.79 -14.42
N VAL A 136 5.07 10.73 -14.05
CA VAL A 136 4.42 9.57 -13.41
C VAL A 136 3.05 9.41 -14.05
N TYR A 137 2.71 8.19 -14.47
CA TYR A 137 1.43 7.93 -15.13
C TYR A 137 0.40 7.43 -14.12
N PHE A 138 -0.68 8.18 -13.96
CA PHE A 138 -1.85 7.81 -13.18
C PHE A 138 -3.01 7.59 -14.16
N GLU A 139 -3.61 6.41 -14.11
CA GLU A 139 -4.70 6.00 -15.01
C GLU A 139 -6.06 6.23 -14.35
N GLU A 140 -6.99 6.82 -15.10
CA GLU A 140 -8.37 7.04 -14.66
C GLU A 140 -8.98 5.76 -14.03
N GLY A 141 -9.62 5.92 -12.86
CA GLY A 141 -10.33 4.84 -12.17
C GLY A 141 -9.44 3.79 -11.48
N LYS A 142 -8.11 3.86 -11.62
CA LYS A 142 -7.19 3.05 -10.81
C LYS A 142 -7.04 3.61 -9.41
N ARG A 143 -6.76 2.74 -8.45
CA ARG A 143 -6.50 3.16 -7.07
C ARG A 143 -5.02 3.25 -6.81
N TYR A 144 -4.61 4.26 -6.05
CA TYR A 144 -3.25 4.43 -5.59
C TYR A 144 -3.21 4.69 -4.09
N LYS A 145 -2.11 4.25 -3.49
CA LYS A 145 -1.74 4.55 -2.11
C LYS A 145 -0.27 4.94 -2.07
N GLY A 146 0.13 5.58 -0.99
CA GLY A 146 1.51 5.98 -0.85
C GLY A 146 1.80 6.68 0.45
N CYS A 147 3.02 7.16 0.54
CA CYS A 147 3.52 7.86 1.69
C CYS A 147 4.72 8.73 1.34
N PHE A 148 5.08 9.62 2.25
CA PHE A 148 6.34 10.35 2.20
C PHE A 148 6.73 10.84 3.60
N ALA A 149 8.02 11.06 3.79
CA ALA A 149 8.55 11.72 4.97
C ALA A 149 8.65 13.23 4.73
N PHE A 150 8.34 14.02 5.74
CA PHE A 150 8.46 15.48 5.65
C PHE A 150 8.82 16.09 7.01
N LYS A 151 9.39 17.29 6.96
CA LYS A 151 9.90 17.98 8.15
C LYS A 151 9.75 19.49 8.02
N TYR A 152 9.35 20.16 9.10
CA TYR A 152 9.42 21.62 9.21
C TYR A 152 10.88 22.06 9.42
N VAL A 153 11.29 23.10 8.71
CA VAL A 153 12.63 23.68 8.87
C VAL A 153 12.55 24.99 9.63
N TYR A 154 11.85 25.96 9.05
CA TYR A 154 11.84 27.33 9.54
C TYR A 154 10.76 28.16 8.82
N SER A 155 10.31 29.22 9.47
CA SER A 155 9.53 30.29 8.87
C SER A 155 10.03 31.63 9.43
N HIS A 156 9.93 32.68 8.64
CA HIS A 156 10.35 34.02 9.08
C HIS A 156 9.66 34.41 10.40
N PRO A 157 10.31 35.05 11.39
CA PRO A 157 9.69 35.41 12.67
C PRO A 157 8.38 36.19 12.55
N ALA A 158 8.23 37.00 11.50
CA ALA A 158 6.99 37.74 11.22
C ALA A 158 5.87 36.89 10.57
N ASN A 159 6.16 35.68 10.08
CA ASN A 159 5.17 34.79 9.49
C ASN A 159 4.14 34.36 10.57
N PRO A 160 2.84 34.71 10.45
CA PRO A 160 1.81 34.23 11.37
C PRO A 160 1.66 32.70 11.32
N SER A 161 1.80 32.11 10.15
CA SER A 161 1.72 30.66 9.91
C SER A 161 3.04 29.97 10.20
N LYS A 162 3.28 29.61 11.46
CA LYS A 162 4.45 28.84 11.94
C LYS A 162 4.38 27.35 11.64
N HIS A 163 3.94 26.99 10.45
CA HIS A 163 3.75 25.60 10.05
C HIS A 163 3.96 25.42 8.55
N ILE A 164 4.07 24.17 8.12
CA ILE A 164 4.07 23.80 6.71
C ILE A 164 3.25 22.52 6.48
N ARG A 165 2.73 22.36 5.26
CA ARG A 165 2.17 21.13 4.72
C ARG A 165 2.77 20.88 3.34
N PHE A 166 2.83 19.63 2.92
CA PHE A 166 3.21 19.25 1.57
C PHE A 166 2.00 18.69 0.82
N LYS A 167 1.80 19.18 -0.41
CA LYS A 167 0.79 18.68 -1.32
C LYS A 167 1.45 17.85 -2.41
N LEU A 168 0.85 16.70 -2.69
CA LEU A 168 1.11 15.94 -3.90
C LEU A 168 -0.02 16.22 -4.89
N LEU A 169 0.34 16.61 -6.11
CA LEU A 169 -0.61 16.93 -7.17
C LEU A 169 -0.36 16.03 -8.38
N ALA A 170 -1.41 15.49 -8.98
CA ALA A 170 -1.35 14.85 -10.29
C ALA A 170 -1.69 15.90 -11.36
N SER A 171 -0.97 15.91 -12.49
CA SER A 171 -1.15 16.92 -13.53
C SER A 171 -1.07 16.32 -14.93
N LYS A 172 -1.85 16.90 -15.86
CA LYS A 172 -1.81 16.61 -17.30
C LYS A 172 -0.66 17.35 -18.00
N SER A 173 -0.11 18.38 -17.35
CA SER A 173 0.96 19.22 -17.89
C SER A 173 2.19 19.25 -16.97
N GLN A 174 3.37 19.37 -17.59
CA GLN A 174 4.65 19.58 -16.90
C GLN A 174 4.82 20.99 -16.29
N THR A 175 3.82 21.88 -16.45
CA THR A 175 3.85 23.24 -15.90
C THR A 175 2.71 23.45 -14.92
N LEU A 176 3.04 23.80 -13.67
CA LEU A 176 2.13 24.42 -12.72
C LEU A 176 2.53 25.89 -12.55
N ASN A 177 1.63 26.80 -12.90
CA ASN A 177 1.90 28.25 -12.80
C ASN A 177 1.61 28.80 -11.41
N THR A 178 0.93 28.04 -10.55
CA THR A 178 0.58 28.43 -9.19
C THR A 178 0.73 27.23 -8.26
N PRO A 179 0.95 27.45 -6.95
CA PRO A 179 0.88 26.39 -5.94
C PRO A 179 -0.52 25.81 -5.77
N GLN A 180 -1.52 26.49 -6.31
CA GLN A 180 -2.88 26.00 -6.39
C GLN A 180 -3.02 25.16 -7.65
N CYS A 181 -3.86 24.15 -7.58
CA CYS A 181 -4.19 23.39 -8.76
C CYS A 181 -5.36 24.09 -9.48
N PRO A 182 -5.15 24.82 -10.60
CA PRO A 182 -6.27 25.35 -11.36
C PRO A 182 -6.99 24.16 -11.99
N GLY A 183 -8.25 23.94 -11.58
CA GLY A 183 -9.07 22.82 -12.06
C GLY A 183 -9.03 22.68 -13.58
N GLU A 184 -9.22 21.44 -14.05
CA GLU A 184 -9.03 20.91 -15.42
C GLU A 184 -7.60 20.47 -15.78
N THR A 185 -6.54 21.01 -15.14
CA THR A 185 -5.15 20.67 -15.53
C THR A 185 -4.43 19.73 -14.56
N CYS A 186 -4.93 19.65 -13.33
CA CYS A 186 -4.37 18.84 -12.27
C CYS A 186 -5.47 18.48 -11.27
N THR A 187 -5.13 17.63 -10.32
CA THR A 187 -5.94 17.33 -9.13
C THR A 187 -5.05 17.09 -7.91
N LEU A 188 -5.63 17.23 -6.72
CA LEU A 188 -4.94 16.96 -5.45
C LEU A 188 -4.92 15.44 -5.20
N ILE A 189 -3.74 14.88 -4.97
CA ILE A 189 -3.58 13.50 -4.49
C ILE A 189 -3.79 13.48 -2.99
N THR A 190 -2.98 14.25 -2.26
CA THR A 190 -3.08 14.37 -0.81
C THR A 190 -2.40 15.65 -0.32
N THR A 191 -2.74 16.05 0.90
CA THR A 191 -2.05 17.09 1.68
C THR A 191 -1.59 16.47 3.00
N SER A 192 -0.31 16.65 3.34
CA SER A 192 0.22 16.20 4.62
C SER A 192 -0.50 16.86 5.81
N GLN A 193 -0.41 16.23 6.97
CA GLN A 193 -0.74 16.90 8.23
C GLN A 193 0.13 18.13 8.44
N THR A 194 -0.39 19.08 9.23
CA THR A 194 0.34 20.28 9.64
C THR A 194 1.49 19.92 10.57
N ILE A 195 2.69 20.40 10.24
CA ILE A 195 3.89 20.21 11.06
C ILE A 195 4.48 21.57 11.46
N VAL A 196 4.98 21.68 12.70
CA VAL A 196 5.47 22.93 13.31
C VAL A 196 6.93 22.83 13.76
N GLU A 197 7.44 23.92 14.31
CA GLU A 197 8.80 23.98 14.86
C GLU A 197 9.02 22.96 15.98
N ASN A 198 10.17 22.27 15.93
CA ASN A 198 10.60 21.15 16.80
C ASN A 198 10.05 19.77 16.46
N ASP A 199 9.11 19.66 15.53
CA ASP A 199 8.75 18.35 15.02
C ASP A 199 9.93 17.77 14.22
N GLY A 200 10.27 16.51 14.52
CA GLY A 200 11.24 15.76 13.74
C GLY A 200 10.72 15.45 12.33
N TRP A 201 11.35 14.50 11.65
CA TRP A 201 10.71 13.90 10.49
C TRP A 201 9.37 13.25 10.89
N GLN A 202 8.34 13.49 10.09
CA GLN A 202 7.02 12.87 10.21
C GLN A 202 6.73 12.08 8.94
N LEU A 203 5.93 11.02 9.06
CA LEU A 203 5.40 10.29 7.92
C LEU A 203 3.98 10.74 7.63
N HIS A 204 3.68 10.89 6.35
CA HIS A 204 2.33 11.03 5.86
C HIS A 204 1.98 9.81 5.01
N PHE A 205 0.81 9.22 5.28
CA PHE A 205 0.24 8.14 4.47
C PHE A 205 -1.05 8.64 3.84
N PHE A 206 -1.28 8.21 2.60
CA PHE A 206 -2.55 8.39 1.92
C PHE A 206 -2.95 7.07 1.26
N GLU A 207 -4.25 6.81 1.29
CA GLU A 207 -4.84 5.58 0.80
C GLU A 207 -6.03 5.91 -0.10
N ASN A 208 -6.39 4.99 -0.98
CA ASN A 208 -7.60 5.06 -1.79
C ASN A 208 -7.72 6.32 -2.67
N TRP A 209 -6.61 6.89 -3.14
CA TRP A 209 -6.70 7.97 -4.13
C TRP A 209 -7.02 7.37 -5.50
N ILE A 210 -8.10 7.86 -6.13
CA ILE A 210 -8.56 7.42 -7.44
C ILE A 210 -8.60 8.67 -8.33
N PRO A 211 -7.80 8.73 -9.41
CA PRO A 211 -7.84 9.83 -10.34
C PRO A 211 -9.14 9.78 -11.14
N ASP A 212 -9.71 10.94 -11.35
CA ASP A 212 -10.92 11.19 -12.15
C ASP A 212 -10.66 11.22 -13.65
N GLU A 213 -9.39 11.31 -14.07
CA GLU A 213 -8.92 11.32 -15.46
C GLU A 213 -7.47 10.80 -15.52
N ASP A 214 -6.92 10.60 -16.72
CA ASP A 214 -5.49 10.29 -16.87
C ASP A 214 -4.60 11.51 -16.53
N TYR A 215 -3.57 11.28 -15.72
CA TYR A 215 -2.54 12.27 -15.38
C TYR A 215 -1.13 11.75 -15.69
N TYR A 216 -0.22 12.64 -16.12
CA TYR A 216 1.11 12.26 -16.65
C TYR A 216 2.28 12.77 -15.81
N PHE A 217 2.01 13.58 -14.80
CA PHE A 217 3.01 14.21 -13.96
C PHE A 217 2.59 14.21 -12.50
N LEU A 218 3.55 13.98 -11.63
CA LEU A 218 3.46 14.16 -10.19
C LEU A 218 4.19 15.44 -9.80
N PHE A 219 3.56 16.30 -9.01
CA PHE A 219 4.16 17.49 -8.42
C PHE A 219 4.19 17.40 -6.91
N ILE A 220 5.24 17.97 -6.33
CA ILE A 220 5.35 18.25 -4.90
C ILE A 220 5.41 19.75 -4.71
N THR A 221 4.56 20.30 -3.86
CA THR A 221 4.59 21.73 -3.48
C THR A 221 4.27 21.89 -2.00
N PRO A 222 5.02 22.68 -1.23
CA PRO A 222 4.63 23.03 0.12
C PRO A 222 3.59 24.16 0.13
N GLU A 223 2.92 24.31 1.26
CA GLU A 223 2.09 25.46 1.60
C GLU A 223 2.03 25.71 3.11
N ASN A 224 1.56 26.89 3.47
CA ASN A 224 1.07 27.26 4.80
C ASN A 224 -0.27 28.00 4.61
N ASP A 225 -0.82 28.64 5.64
CA ASP A 225 -2.10 29.37 5.54
C ASP A 225 -1.99 30.84 5.09
N GLU A 226 -0.80 31.34 4.75
CA GLU A 226 -0.63 32.72 4.34
C GLU A 226 -1.11 32.98 2.90
N THR A 227 -1.89 34.04 2.76
CA THR A 227 -2.45 34.50 1.47
C THR A 227 -1.72 35.72 0.90
N ILE A 228 -0.59 36.10 1.49
CA ILE A 228 0.21 37.25 1.06
C ILE A 228 1.46 36.76 0.33
N ASN A 229 1.72 37.30 -0.86
CA ASN A 229 2.97 37.04 -1.58
C ASN A 229 4.12 37.86 -0.96
N GLY A 230 4.92 37.22 -0.11
CA GLY A 230 6.10 37.82 0.49
C GLY A 230 7.00 36.78 1.17
N ALA A 231 8.30 37.05 1.21
CA ALA A 231 9.30 36.15 1.80
C ALA A 231 9.14 36.00 3.33
N GLU A 232 8.46 36.94 3.96
CA GLU A 232 8.11 36.93 5.37
C GLU A 232 6.86 36.08 5.68
N TYR A 233 6.16 35.59 4.65
CA TYR A 233 4.91 34.82 4.74
C TYR A 233 5.04 33.38 4.24
N ILE A 234 6.26 32.92 3.93
CA ILE A 234 6.52 31.55 3.50
C ILE A 234 7.04 30.69 4.65
N SER A 235 6.79 29.39 4.55
CA SER A 235 7.38 28.37 5.41
C SER A 235 8.27 27.46 4.60
N HIS A 236 9.33 26.96 5.22
CA HIS A 236 10.32 26.08 4.62
C HIS A 236 10.22 24.67 5.21
N GLY A 237 10.37 23.67 4.35
CA GLY A 237 10.30 22.27 4.76
C GLY A 237 11.22 21.37 3.94
N PHE A 238 11.45 20.19 4.47
CA PHE A 238 12.08 19.08 3.75
C PHE A 238 11.03 18.01 3.41
N ILE A 239 11.23 17.33 2.28
CA ILE A 239 10.49 16.12 1.90
C ILE A 239 11.46 15.06 1.40
N ASP A 240 11.18 13.80 1.75
CA ASP A 240 12.00 12.64 1.45
C ASP A 240 11.16 11.35 1.41
N ASP A 241 11.77 10.24 0.98
CA ASP A 241 11.20 8.89 0.97
C ASP A 241 9.79 8.82 0.39
N LEU A 242 9.53 9.54 -0.71
CA LEU A 242 8.25 9.51 -1.40
C LEU A 242 8.06 8.19 -2.13
N CYS A 243 6.91 7.58 -1.88
CA CYS A 243 6.55 6.33 -2.49
C CYS A 243 5.07 6.34 -2.86
N ILE A 244 4.75 5.89 -4.07
CA ILE A 244 3.36 5.73 -4.53
C ILE A 244 3.29 4.40 -5.27
N GLU A 245 2.28 3.59 -5.00
CA GLU A 245 2.02 2.37 -5.77
C GLU A 245 0.55 2.30 -6.17
N GLU A 246 0.29 1.56 -7.25
CA GLU A 246 -1.06 1.11 -7.57
C GLU A 246 -1.53 0.19 -6.45
N ASP A 247 -2.70 0.46 -5.90
CA ASP A 247 -3.34 -0.38 -4.90
C ASP A 247 -4.29 -1.33 -5.60
N PRO A 248 -3.91 -2.61 -5.82
CA PRO A 248 -4.76 -3.56 -6.54
C PRO A 248 -6.03 -3.93 -5.74
N TYR A 249 -6.08 -3.54 -4.47
CA TYR A 249 -7.14 -3.93 -3.56
C TYR A 249 -8.40 -3.09 -3.75
N LYS A 250 -9.50 -3.79 -4.01
CA LYS A 250 -10.88 -3.29 -3.92
C LYS A 250 -11.31 -3.07 -2.47
N THR A 251 -12.16 -2.08 -2.22
CA THR A 251 -12.83 -1.90 -0.92
C THR A 251 -13.76 -3.07 -0.63
N CYS A 252 -14.27 -3.14 0.60
CA CYS A 252 -15.18 -4.22 0.99
C CYS A 252 -16.53 -4.11 0.29
N GLU A 253 -16.95 -2.87 0.05
CA GLU A 253 -18.17 -2.61 -0.68
C GLU A 253 -18.04 -3.04 -2.13
N GLU A 254 -16.91 -2.74 -2.79
CA GLU A 254 -16.64 -3.18 -4.16
C GLU A 254 -16.51 -4.71 -4.29
N LEU A 255 -16.02 -5.38 -3.23
CA LEU A 255 -15.93 -6.84 -3.21
C LEU A 255 -17.28 -7.55 -3.07
N LEU A 256 -18.34 -6.87 -2.61
CA LEU A 256 -19.68 -7.50 -2.49
C LEU A 256 -20.19 -8.04 -3.82
N GLU A 257 -19.89 -7.36 -4.93
CA GLU A 257 -20.28 -7.80 -6.28
C GLU A 257 -19.62 -9.14 -6.67
N TYR A 258 -18.47 -9.46 -6.09
CA TYR A 258 -17.74 -10.71 -6.34
C TYR A 258 -18.11 -11.82 -5.36
N ALA A 259 -18.82 -11.47 -4.28
CA ALA A 259 -19.29 -12.43 -3.28
C ALA A 259 -20.60 -13.12 -3.70
N ASP A 260 -21.23 -12.67 -4.78
CA ASP A 260 -22.36 -13.36 -5.38
C ASP A 260 -21.91 -14.67 -6.06
N PHE A 261 -22.83 -15.63 -6.06
CA PHE A 261 -22.56 -16.97 -6.57
C PHE A 261 -23.79 -17.61 -7.19
N SER A 262 -23.55 -18.42 -8.20
CA SER A 262 -24.54 -19.30 -8.80
C SER A 262 -24.47 -20.68 -8.15
N LEU A 263 -25.59 -21.41 -8.27
CA LEU A 263 -25.71 -22.77 -7.80
C LEU A 263 -26.10 -23.66 -8.98
N ALA A 264 -25.26 -24.66 -9.25
CA ALA A 264 -25.57 -25.76 -10.14
C ALA A 264 -25.68 -27.07 -9.35
N SER A 265 -26.44 -28.01 -9.90
CA SER A 265 -26.50 -29.37 -9.36
C SER A 265 -26.39 -30.42 -10.45
N SER A 266 -25.81 -31.56 -10.09
CA SER A 266 -25.78 -32.75 -10.93
C SER A 266 -26.43 -33.93 -10.20
N SER A 267 -27.07 -34.81 -10.96
CA SER A 267 -27.60 -36.08 -10.46
C SER A 267 -27.16 -37.23 -11.37
N ILE A 268 -26.76 -38.33 -10.74
CA ILE A 268 -26.56 -39.62 -11.41
C ILE A 268 -27.72 -40.50 -10.95
N ASP A 269 -28.40 -41.15 -11.90
CA ASP A 269 -29.50 -42.09 -11.67
C ASP A 269 -30.80 -41.52 -11.05
N GLY A 270 -31.07 -40.23 -11.24
CA GLY A 270 -32.36 -39.59 -10.93
C GLY A 270 -32.70 -39.47 -9.44
N ASN A 271 -32.11 -40.28 -8.56
CA ASN A 271 -32.50 -40.41 -7.15
C ASN A 271 -31.43 -39.96 -6.15
N ILE A 272 -30.24 -39.58 -6.59
CA ILE A 272 -29.16 -39.12 -5.71
C ILE A 272 -28.58 -37.83 -6.31
N ILE A 273 -28.57 -36.75 -5.53
CA ILE A 273 -27.76 -35.58 -5.86
C ILE A 273 -26.32 -36.01 -5.68
N THR A 274 -25.56 -36.03 -6.77
CA THR A 274 -24.16 -36.43 -6.73
C THR A 274 -23.24 -35.26 -6.49
N SER A 275 -23.63 -34.06 -6.91
CA SER A 275 -22.90 -32.85 -6.56
C SER A 275 -23.77 -31.59 -6.53
N LEU A 276 -23.44 -30.70 -5.58
CA LEU A 276 -23.74 -29.27 -5.63
C LEU A 276 -22.47 -28.52 -6.00
N VAL A 277 -22.56 -27.59 -6.94
CA VAL A 277 -21.43 -26.77 -7.40
C VAL A 277 -21.82 -25.31 -7.18
N PHE A 278 -21.00 -24.62 -6.39
CA PHE A 278 -21.11 -23.20 -6.10
C PHE A 278 -20.00 -22.49 -6.87
N GLU A 279 -20.38 -21.59 -7.76
CA GLU A 279 -19.45 -20.83 -8.59
C GLU A 279 -19.71 -19.34 -8.36
N PRO A 280 -18.69 -18.56 -8.01
CA PRO A 280 -18.76 -17.11 -8.01
C PRO A 280 -19.27 -16.62 -9.37
N ASP A 281 -20.18 -15.65 -9.36
CA ASP A 281 -20.71 -15.10 -10.61
C ASP A 281 -19.63 -14.33 -11.40
N TYR A 282 -18.59 -13.88 -10.69
CA TYR A 282 -17.43 -13.18 -11.24
C TYR A 282 -16.12 -13.75 -10.70
N PRO A 283 -15.05 -13.79 -11.51
CA PRO A 283 -13.72 -14.16 -11.01
C PRO A 283 -13.24 -13.14 -9.98
N ALA A 284 -12.72 -13.61 -8.85
CA ALA A 284 -12.22 -12.71 -7.82
C ALA A 284 -11.04 -11.84 -8.31
N PRO A 285 -10.93 -10.61 -7.80
CA PRO A 285 -9.76 -9.76 -8.05
C PRO A 285 -8.45 -10.39 -7.56
N TYR A 286 -7.33 -9.88 -8.07
CA TYR A 286 -6.01 -10.33 -7.65
C TYR A 286 -5.81 -10.17 -6.13
N GLY A 287 -5.28 -11.22 -5.48
CA GLY A 287 -5.01 -11.24 -4.04
C GLY A 287 -6.23 -11.49 -3.14
N VAL A 288 -7.43 -11.60 -3.73
CA VAL A 288 -8.65 -12.03 -3.02
C VAL A 288 -8.70 -13.55 -3.01
N SER A 289 -9.22 -14.12 -1.93
CA SER A 289 -9.58 -15.53 -1.92
C SER A 289 -10.99 -15.75 -1.44
N HIS A 290 -11.52 -16.87 -1.90
CA HIS A 290 -12.85 -17.34 -1.55
C HIS A 290 -12.79 -18.20 -0.32
N TRP A 291 -13.90 -18.25 0.38
CA TRP A 291 -14.09 -19.16 1.49
C TRP A 291 -15.54 -19.57 1.57
N TRP A 292 -15.78 -20.84 1.87
CA TRP A 292 -17.12 -21.40 1.86
C TRP A 292 -17.41 -22.17 3.14
N GLN A 293 -18.62 -21.98 3.66
CA GLN A 293 -19.16 -22.79 4.74
C GLN A 293 -20.59 -23.21 4.46
N ILE A 294 -20.93 -24.41 4.94
CA ILE A 294 -22.30 -24.92 4.92
C ILE A 294 -22.74 -25.21 6.34
N TYR A 295 -23.98 -24.82 6.63
CA TYR A 295 -24.66 -25.07 7.89
C TYR A 295 -26.01 -25.73 7.63
N GLU A 296 -26.47 -26.58 8.54
CA GLU A 296 -27.86 -27.04 8.57
C GLU A 296 -28.75 -25.95 9.19
N ALA A 297 -29.95 -25.77 8.62
CA ALA A 297 -30.94 -24.80 9.08
C ALA A 297 -32.19 -25.49 9.63
N GLN A 298 -32.81 -24.90 10.65
CA GLN A 298 -33.87 -25.56 11.44
C GLN A 298 -35.17 -25.75 10.68
N ASN A 299 -35.46 -24.86 9.74
CA ASN A 299 -36.66 -24.93 8.93
C ASN A 299 -36.38 -24.42 7.53
N CYS A 300 -37.38 -24.54 6.65
CA CYS A 300 -37.29 -24.16 5.24
C CYS A 300 -38.04 -22.88 4.87
N ALA A 301 -38.39 -22.02 5.84
CA ALA A 301 -39.05 -20.75 5.53
C ALA A 301 -38.08 -19.81 4.80
N GLU A 302 -38.51 -19.16 3.70
CA GLU A 302 -37.64 -18.38 2.81
C GLU A 302 -36.85 -17.25 3.50
N ASN A 303 -37.39 -16.72 4.60
CA ASN A 303 -36.80 -15.61 5.36
C ASN A 303 -36.19 -16.04 6.70
N ASP A 304 -36.17 -17.34 7.01
CA ASP A 304 -35.61 -17.85 8.25
C ASP A 304 -34.19 -18.36 8.03
N PHE A 305 -33.22 -17.51 8.33
CA PHE A 305 -31.79 -17.82 8.26
C PHE A 305 -31.22 -18.21 9.63
N THR A 306 -32.08 -18.63 10.57
CA THR A 306 -31.65 -19.09 11.88
C THR A 306 -30.89 -20.41 11.70
N VAL A 307 -29.57 -20.36 11.92
CA VAL A 307 -28.71 -21.55 11.92
C VAL A 307 -29.02 -22.34 13.18
N LEU A 308 -29.15 -23.67 13.05
CA LEU A 308 -29.46 -24.55 14.19
C LEU A 308 -28.47 -24.42 15.37
N ASN A 309 -27.24 -23.97 15.10
CA ASN A 309 -26.12 -23.91 16.05
C ASN A 309 -25.35 -22.57 16.02
N GLU A 310 -26.00 -21.42 15.83
CA GLU A 310 -25.27 -20.13 15.70
C GLU A 310 -24.54 -19.66 16.99
N TYR A 311 -24.80 -20.27 18.17
CA TYR A 311 -24.29 -19.80 19.46
C TYR A 311 -23.54 -20.81 20.32
N SER A 312 -23.38 -22.06 19.88
CA SER A 312 -22.54 -23.02 20.60
C SER A 312 -21.83 -23.95 19.62
N GLN A 313 -20.55 -23.62 19.37
CA GLN A 313 -19.59 -24.29 18.48
C GLN A 313 -19.70 -23.85 17.01
N ASP A 314 -18.84 -22.90 16.64
CA ASP A 314 -18.44 -22.51 15.29
C ASP A 314 -17.79 -23.67 14.50
N THR A 315 -18.38 -24.87 14.51
CA THR A 315 -17.93 -25.95 13.64
C THR A 315 -18.91 -25.97 12.47
N PRO A 316 -18.62 -25.27 11.35
CA PRO A 316 -19.41 -25.46 10.15
C PRO A 316 -19.47 -26.96 9.83
N LEU A 317 -20.52 -27.44 9.17
CA LEU A 317 -20.56 -28.84 8.69
C LEU A 317 -19.32 -29.15 7.85
N ARG A 318 -18.76 -28.12 7.20
CA ARG A 318 -17.51 -28.14 6.48
C ARG A 318 -16.92 -26.73 6.42
N GLU A 319 -15.66 -26.57 6.80
CA GLU A 319 -14.86 -25.38 6.50
C GLU A 319 -14.04 -25.70 5.26
N VAL A 320 -14.29 -25.05 4.12
CA VAL A 320 -13.76 -25.57 2.86
C VAL A 320 -13.30 -24.50 1.91
N SER A 321 -12.06 -24.75 1.50
CA SER A 321 -11.39 -24.32 0.30
C SER A 321 -11.15 -22.82 0.16
N GLY A 322 -9.89 -22.50 -0.19
CA GLY A 322 -9.52 -21.21 -0.78
C GLY A 322 -9.85 -21.13 -2.28
N ASP A 323 -10.39 -22.21 -2.86
CA ASP A 323 -10.72 -22.27 -4.28
C ASP A 323 -11.96 -21.43 -4.61
N ALA A 324 -11.99 -20.87 -5.81
CA ALA A 324 -13.12 -20.10 -6.31
C ALA A 324 -14.39 -20.96 -6.39
N THR A 325 -14.29 -22.17 -6.95
CA THR A 325 -15.43 -23.09 -7.06
C THR A 325 -15.49 -24.01 -5.85
N PHE A 326 -16.68 -24.14 -5.27
CA PHE A 326 -16.91 -25.04 -4.16
C PHE A 326 -17.85 -26.18 -4.55
N ILE A 327 -17.42 -27.42 -4.30
CA ILE A 327 -18.17 -28.63 -4.67
C ILE A 327 -18.50 -29.44 -3.41
N VAL A 328 -19.76 -29.84 -3.31
CA VAL A 328 -20.26 -30.76 -2.30
C VAL A 328 -20.81 -31.99 -2.97
N GLU A 329 -20.10 -33.10 -2.84
CA GLU A 329 -20.56 -34.40 -3.33
C GLU A 329 -21.52 -35.05 -2.33
N SER A 330 -22.33 -36.02 -2.76
CA SER A 330 -23.06 -36.94 -1.87
C SER A 330 -23.06 -38.35 -2.46
N PRO A 331 -22.69 -39.37 -1.69
CA PRO A 331 -22.18 -39.29 -0.31
C PRO A 331 -20.79 -38.65 -0.24
N ASN A 332 -20.57 -37.81 0.78
CA ASN A 332 -19.28 -37.19 1.04
C ASN A 332 -18.73 -37.73 2.35
N PRO A 333 -17.63 -38.50 2.34
CA PRO A 333 -17.06 -39.12 3.53
C PRO A 333 -16.57 -38.10 4.57
N ASN A 334 -16.51 -36.81 4.22
CA ASN A 334 -16.14 -35.72 5.12
C ASN A 334 -17.36 -35.05 5.81
N PHE A 335 -18.59 -35.49 5.54
CA PHE A 335 -19.77 -35.06 6.30
C PHE A 335 -19.98 -35.98 7.51
N PRO A 336 -20.31 -35.45 8.70
CA PRO A 336 -20.56 -36.28 9.89
C PRO A 336 -21.60 -37.39 9.67
N ASP A 337 -22.61 -37.10 8.84
CA ASP A 337 -23.70 -38.02 8.50
C ASP A 337 -23.61 -38.55 7.05
N ASN A 338 -22.47 -38.36 6.37
CA ASN A 338 -22.14 -38.77 5.00
C ASN A 338 -23.03 -38.23 3.86
N ASP A 339 -24.16 -37.55 4.10
CA ASP A 339 -25.08 -37.13 3.03
C ASP A 339 -25.74 -35.76 3.23
N ILE A 340 -25.94 -35.04 2.11
CA ILE A 340 -26.92 -33.95 2.03
C ILE A 340 -28.30 -34.61 1.94
N MET A 341 -29.12 -34.42 2.96
CA MET A 341 -30.39 -35.11 3.09
C MET A 341 -31.52 -34.39 2.35
N VAL A 342 -32.38 -35.17 1.73
CA VAL A 342 -33.59 -34.67 1.07
C VAL A 342 -34.57 -34.13 2.12
N ASN A 343 -35.22 -33.01 1.80
CA ASN A 343 -36.11 -32.22 2.66
C ASN A 343 -35.43 -31.51 3.84
N GLN A 344 -34.11 -31.47 3.89
CA GLN A 344 -33.38 -30.57 4.78
C GLN A 344 -33.13 -29.22 4.11
N CYS A 345 -32.83 -28.24 4.97
CA CYS A 345 -32.45 -26.91 4.56
C CYS A 345 -31.03 -26.60 5.01
N TYR A 346 -30.28 -25.95 4.14
CA TYR A 346 -28.90 -25.57 4.39
C TYR A 346 -28.72 -24.07 4.19
N ILE A 347 -27.81 -23.48 4.95
CA ILE A 347 -27.32 -22.13 4.75
C ILE A 347 -25.90 -22.25 4.23
N VAL A 348 -25.64 -21.63 3.08
CA VAL A 348 -24.30 -21.51 2.52
C VAL A 348 -23.81 -20.10 2.77
N LYS A 349 -22.66 -19.98 3.41
CA LYS A 349 -21.93 -18.73 3.55
C LYS A 349 -20.79 -18.71 2.54
N HIS A 350 -20.71 -17.62 1.79
CA HIS A 350 -19.58 -17.32 0.93
C HIS A 350 -18.88 -16.08 1.47
N GLY A 351 -17.56 -16.23 1.67
CA GLY A 351 -16.64 -15.24 2.20
C GLY A 351 -15.64 -14.79 1.15
N LEU A 352 -15.36 -13.49 1.08
CA LEU A 352 -14.17 -12.96 0.40
C LEU A 352 -13.26 -12.24 1.40
N TYR A 353 -11.95 -12.43 1.26
CA TYR A 353 -10.94 -11.75 2.08
C TYR A 353 -9.61 -11.59 1.34
N TYR A 354 -8.81 -10.60 1.76
CA TYR A 354 -7.42 -10.45 1.34
C TYR A 354 -6.47 -11.15 2.31
N TRP A 355 -5.50 -11.90 1.79
CA TRP A 355 -4.62 -12.73 2.61
C TRP A 355 -3.55 -11.96 3.38
N ASP A 356 -3.26 -10.73 2.96
CA ASP A 356 -2.23 -9.88 3.56
C ASP A 356 -2.76 -9.01 4.71
N GLY A 357 -4.05 -9.14 5.06
CA GLY A 357 -4.69 -8.37 6.13
C GLY A 357 -4.97 -6.91 5.78
N HIS A 358 -4.68 -6.47 4.55
CA HIS A 358 -4.84 -5.07 4.14
C HIS A 358 -6.21 -4.74 3.55
N GLY A 359 -7.11 -5.72 3.41
CA GLY A 359 -8.48 -5.45 2.98
C GLY A 359 -9.46 -6.38 3.67
N CYS A 360 -10.58 -5.79 4.10
CA CYS A 360 -11.86 -6.42 4.45
C CYS A 360 -11.76 -7.66 5.31
N LYS A 361 -12.07 -7.51 6.60
CA LYS A 361 -12.00 -8.66 7.51
C LYS A 361 -12.78 -9.84 6.95
N TRP A 362 -14.05 -9.68 6.56
CA TRP A 362 -14.82 -10.70 5.84
C TRP A 362 -16.03 -10.03 5.17
N ILE A 363 -16.41 -10.48 3.98
CA ILE A 363 -17.70 -10.14 3.37
C ILE A 363 -18.49 -11.43 3.26
N GLU A 364 -19.67 -11.48 3.87
CA GLU A 364 -20.47 -12.68 3.95
C GLU A 364 -21.75 -12.54 3.11
N LYS A 365 -21.95 -13.45 2.14
CA LYS A 365 -23.25 -13.66 1.49
C LYS A 365 -23.85 -14.98 1.93
N ARG A 366 -25.16 -14.96 2.24
CA ARG A 366 -25.92 -16.14 2.67
C ARG A 366 -26.92 -16.54 1.59
N ALA A 367 -26.96 -17.82 1.26
CA ALA A 367 -28.08 -18.40 0.52
C ALA A 367 -28.68 -19.57 1.28
N LYS A 368 -30.01 -19.66 1.26
CA LYS A 368 -30.73 -20.81 1.76
C LYS A 368 -31.02 -21.79 0.63
N LEU A 369 -30.73 -23.06 0.87
CA LEU A 369 -30.97 -24.16 -0.06
C LEU A 369 -32.03 -25.09 0.51
N ARG A 370 -33.06 -25.36 -0.29
CA ARG A 370 -33.99 -26.45 -0.03
C ARG A 370 -33.71 -27.58 -1.01
N VAL A 371 -33.42 -28.76 -0.48
CA VAL A 371 -33.27 -29.97 -1.28
C VAL A 371 -34.61 -30.68 -1.31
N SER A 372 -35.32 -30.66 -2.45
CA SER A 372 -36.57 -31.41 -2.60
C SER A 372 -36.52 -32.36 -3.78
N PHE A 373 -37.23 -33.48 -3.64
CA PHE A 373 -37.45 -34.44 -4.70
C PHE A 373 -38.83 -34.22 -5.33
N SER A 374 -38.91 -34.34 -6.65
CA SER A 374 -40.17 -34.40 -7.38
C SER A 374 -40.12 -35.56 -8.36
N VAL A 375 -41.23 -36.28 -8.51
CA VAL A 375 -41.34 -37.31 -9.55
C VAL A 375 -41.94 -36.64 -10.77
N ASN A 376 -41.19 -36.59 -11.88
CA ASN A 376 -41.69 -36.08 -13.14
C ASN A 376 -42.84 -36.98 -13.62
N GLN A 377 -44.05 -36.44 -13.60
CA GLN A 377 -45.26 -37.20 -13.89
C GLN A 377 -45.33 -37.74 -15.33
N ARG A 378 -44.49 -37.24 -16.27
CA ARG A 378 -44.51 -37.69 -17.67
C ARG A 378 -43.65 -38.92 -17.93
N ASN A 379 -42.57 -39.11 -17.18
CA ASN A 379 -41.60 -40.19 -17.44
C ASN A 379 -41.16 -40.94 -16.18
N GLY A 380 -41.70 -40.61 -15.01
CA GLY A 380 -41.31 -41.20 -13.72
C GLY A 380 -39.89 -40.82 -13.29
N ALA A 381 -39.20 -39.94 -14.03
CA ALA A 381 -37.85 -39.51 -13.68
C ALA A 381 -37.90 -38.62 -12.45
N VAL A 382 -37.08 -38.94 -11.46
CA VAL A 382 -36.97 -38.10 -10.27
C VAL A 382 -36.12 -36.88 -10.62
N GLN A 383 -36.63 -35.70 -10.25
CA GLN A 383 -36.01 -34.40 -10.46
C GLN A 383 -35.79 -33.74 -9.10
N PHE A 384 -34.56 -33.30 -8.88
CA PHE A 384 -34.20 -32.45 -7.76
C PHE A 384 -34.45 -30.99 -8.15
N SER A 385 -35.12 -30.26 -7.27
CA SER A 385 -35.25 -28.81 -7.40
C SER A 385 -34.51 -28.15 -6.27
N LEU A 386 -33.61 -27.23 -6.62
CA LEU A 386 -32.98 -26.32 -5.68
C LEU A 386 -33.69 -24.99 -5.78
N GLN A 387 -34.16 -24.50 -4.64
CA GLN A 387 -34.65 -23.14 -4.51
C GLN A 387 -33.60 -22.34 -3.74
N LYS A 388 -33.04 -21.32 -4.40
CA LYS A 388 -32.14 -20.34 -3.80
C LYS A 388 -32.99 -19.15 -3.32
N SER A 389 -32.94 -18.86 -2.03
CA SER A 389 -33.40 -17.58 -1.48
C SER A 389 -32.17 -16.78 -1.05
N ASN A 390 -31.97 -15.61 -1.65
CA ASN A 390 -30.87 -14.71 -1.31
C ASN A 390 -31.32 -13.75 -0.21
N ARG A 391 -30.38 -13.39 0.67
CA ARG A 391 -30.50 -12.22 1.53
C ARG A 391 -29.27 -11.35 1.30
N ASP A 392 -29.51 -10.07 1.03
CA ASP A 392 -28.45 -9.09 0.77
C ASP A 392 -27.67 -8.69 2.01
#